data_AF-A0A409WG07-F1
#
_entry.id   AF-A0A409WG07-F1
#
_cell.length_a   1.000
_cell.length_b   1.000
_cell.length_c   1.000
_cell.angle_alpha   90.00
_cell.angle_beta   90.00
_cell.angle_gamma   90.00
#
_symmetry.space_group_name_H-M   'P 1'
#
loop_
_entity.id
_entity.type
_entity.pdbx_description
1 polymer ?
#
loop_
_entity_poly.entity_id
_entity_poly.type
_entity_poly.pdbx_seq_one_letter_code
_entity_poly.pdbx_strand_id
1 'polypeptide(L)'
;MSLLDVTDTKSMKDEIVDLAKTLAESQSRLQRLVVRLEEREKLSEGLEARYEELEKSRTEAVNSAKWLNAQNNDLQFKLDQHRPQLDRLLSARESAFRKLKHARKVIRDLLQERGDMSSPRTQGSLSQEEINEALNDEFRRDDSSSSSSSNDSASDKTVRLTKISPTQSATPLPSSRGMTPELSPSPYIAQPGSLFAKNATPSMSSRPLAALSSHYESLTNSNMGSPQPSATTDYSSPNSTVGSPSIWQIQYNNPPGSMVLVDGPLRIHPESLKVTLGLDDDTTCPKHKWVSSSVMTSPDISMRLQITRLPTKANAAFLYDPIFAETRQQSYILDWGRQQTNQNLKRYIFQHKELDPVFHVFTYPVKQDHVVWIQKAWFYIGPMDWSVVEVKEIWPLEGNSRTKIINKLCKRSLGQVDGTEMARLLDNAELRQVCVEMKGLKDGHDSAKRVFGNRSTLLLDSRHAERSA
;
A
#
# COMPACT_ATOMS: atom_id res chain seq x y z
N MET A 1 -31.20 -80.59 41.27
CA MET A 1 -31.72 -79.37 40.64
C MET A 1 -30.95 -78.10 41.01
N SER A 2 -29.75 -78.18 41.59
CA SER A 2 -29.02 -77.03 42.16
C SER A 2 -27.66 -76.73 41.50
N LEU A 3 -27.42 -77.24 40.28
CA LEU A 3 -26.15 -77.07 39.56
C LEU A 3 -26.22 -76.09 38.38
N LEU A 4 -27.43 -75.67 37.97
CA LEU A 4 -27.63 -74.73 36.85
C LEU A 4 -27.46 -73.26 37.27
N ASP A 5 -27.67 -72.89 38.54
CA ASP A 5 -27.52 -71.49 39.00
C ASP A 5 -26.06 -71.02 39.15
N VAL A 6 -25.09 -71.95 39.21
CA VAL A 6 -23.69 -71.60 39.47
C VAL A 6 -22.95 -71.15 38.20
N THR A 7 -23.41 -71.54 37.02
CA THR A 7 -22.80 -71.12 35.74
C THR A 7 -23.22 -69.72 35.35
N ASP A 8 -24.49 -69.37 35.56
CA ASP A 8 -25.03 -68.05 35.17
C ASP A 8 -24.44 -66.94 36.05
N THR A 9 -24.21 -67.23 37.34
CA THR A 9 -23.56 -66.27 38.25
C THR A 9 -22.07 -66.04 37.95
N LYS A 10 -21.40 -66.96 37.24
CA LYS A 10 -20.02 -66.74 36.76
C LYS A 10 -20.01 -65.89 35.49
N SER A 11 -20.87 -66.20 34.52
CA SER A 11 -21.01 -65.41 33.28
C SER A 11 -21.33 -63.95 33.59
N MET A 12 -22.29 -63.69 34.50
CA MET A 12 -22.66 -62.34 34.89
C MET A 12 -21.50 -61.58 35.59
N LYS A 13 -20.65 -62.27 36.35
CA LYS A 13 -19.48 -61.65 36.98
C LYS A 13 -18.43 -61.26 35.95
N ASP A 14 -18.19 -62.11 34.95
CA ASP A 14 -17.24 -61.83 33.87
C ASP A 14 -17.73 -60.64 33.01
N GLU A 15 -19.03 -60.57 32.70
CA GLU A 15 -19.63 -59.42 32.01
C GLU A 15 -19.51 -58.12 32.82
N ILE A 16 -19.72 -58.15 34.13
CA ILE A 16 -19.54 -56.98 35.01
C ILE A 16 -18.07 -56.52 34.99
N VAL A 17 -17.12 -57.45 35.02
CA VAL A 17 -15.68 -57.14 34.95
C VAL A 17 -15.32 -56.51 33.61
N ASP A 18 -15.84 -57.03 32.50
CA ASP A 18 -15.62 -56.46 31.16
C ASP A 18 -16.26 -55.07 31.01
N LEU A 19 -17.47 -54.85 31.56
CA LEU A 19 -18.11 -53.54 31.61
C LEU A 19 -17.30 -52.55 32.46
N ALA A 20 -16.78 -52.98 33.62
CA ALA A 20 -15.92 -52.15 34.46
C ALA A 20 -14.61 -51.78 33.74
N LYS A 21 -14.03 -52.71 32.98
CA LYS A 21 -12.81 -52.48 32.19
C LYS A 21 -13.06 -51.47 31.06
N THR A 22 -14.11 -51.66 30.26
CA THR A 22 -14.48 -50.73 29.18
C THR A 22 -14.82 -49.34 29.72
N LEU A 23 -15.48 -49.26 30.88
CA LEU A 23 -15.73 -48.00 31.58
C LEU A 23 -14.41 -47.32 32.00
N ALA A 24 -13.47 -48.04 32.60
CA ALA A 24 -12.17 -47.49 33.00
C ALA A 24 -11.34 -46.99 31.80
N GLU A 25 -11.39 -47.71 30.68
CA GLU A 25 -10.76 -47.29 29.42
C GLU A 25 -11.40 -46.02 28.85
N SER A 26 -12.74 -45.93 28.90
CA SER A 26 -13.49 -44.75 28.47
C SER A 26 -13.17 -43.53 29.35
N GLN A 27 -13.07 -43.69 30.68
CA GLN A 27 -12.67 -42.64 31.61
C GLN A 27 -11.24 -42.17 31.35
N SER A 28 -10.30 -43.10 31.12
CA SER A 28 -8.91 -42.78 30.78
C SER A 28 -8.80 -42.05 29.43
N ARG A 29 -9.67 -42.36 28.46
CA ARG A 29 -9.74 -41.65 27.18
C ARG A 29 -10.29 -40.24 27.35
N LEU A 30 -11.34 -40.06 28.15
CA LEU A 30 -11.91 -38.75 28.44
C LEU A 30 -10.91 -37.85 29.19
N GLN A 31 -10.20 -38.38 30.19
CA GLN A 31 -9.15 -37.63 30.90
C GLN A 31 -8.04 -37.15 29.94
N ARG A 32 -7.59 -37.99 29.01
CA ARG A 32 -6.61 -37.58 27.98
C ARG A 32 -7.15 -36.50 27.04
N LEU A 33 -8.45 -36.53 26.71
CA LEU A 33 -9.08 -35.49 25.91
C LEU A 33 -9.18 -34.17 26.66
N VAL A 34 -9.50 -34.20 27.96
CA VAL A 34 -9.53 -33.00 28.82
C VAL A 34 -8.15 -32.34 28.87
N VAL A 35 -7.09 -33.10 29.17
CA VAL A 35 -5.71 -32.56 29.19
C VAL A 35 -5.31 -31.94 27.84
N ARG A 36 -5.65 -32.60 26.73
CA ARG A 36 -5.36 -32.06 25.38
C ARG A 36 -6.13 -30.77 25.08
N LEU A 37 -7.36 -30.65 25.57
CA LEU A 37 -8.15 -29.42 25.40
C LEU A 37 -7.55 -28.28 26.23
N GLU A 38 -7.15 -28.53 27.47
CA GLU A 38 -6.47 -27.55 28.32
C GLU A 38 -5.12 -27.08 27.71
N GLU A 39 -4.35 -27.99 27.11
CA GLU A 39 -3.10 -27.63 26.39
C GLU A 39 -3.38 -26.75 25.17
N ARG A 40 -4.45 -27.04 24.42
CA ARG A 40 -4.85 -26.26 23.25
C ARG A 40 -5.36 -24.87 23.65
N GLU A 41 -6.10 -24.78 24.75
CA GLU A 41 -6.57 -23.52 25.31
C GLU A 41 -5.39 -22.63 25.72
N LYS A 42 -4.42 -23.17 26.48
CA LYS A 42 -3.18 -22.45 26.83
C LYS A 42 -2.38 -21.99 25.61
N LEU A 43 -2.35 -22.80 24.55
CA LEU A 43 -1.68 -22.42 23.30
C LEU A 43 -2.44 -21.28 22.59
N SER A 44 -3.78 -21.31 22.61
CA SER A 44 -4.62 -20.24 22.07
C SER A 44 -4.38 -18.92 22.82
N GLU A 45 -4.41 -18.95 24.15
CA GLU A 45 -4.11 -17.78 25.00
C GLU A 45 -2.71 -17.21 24.71
N GLY A 46 -1.70 -18.08 24.54
CA GLY A 46 -0.35 -17.66 24.19
C GLY A 46 -0.24 -17.01 22.80
N LEU A 47 -1.02 -17.48 21.83
CA LEU A 47 -1.08 -16.88 20.50
C LEU A 47 -1.80 -15.53 20.51
N GLU A 48 -2.87 -15.40 21.30
CA GLU A 48 -3.60 -14.14 21.48
C GLU A 48 -2.71 -13.08 22.13
N ALA A 49 -2.01 -13.41 23.21
CA ALA A 49 -1.07 -12.50 23.86
C ALA A 49 0.04 -12.02 22.90
N ARG A 50 0.58 -12.93 22.07
CA ARG A 50 1.58 -12.58 21.06
C ARG A 50 1.01 -11.68 19.96
N TYR A 51 -0.25 -11.88 19.58
CA TYR A 51 -0.92 -11.03 18.61
C TYR A 51 -1.12 -9.61 19.16
N GLU A 52 -1.57 -9.48 20.42
CA GLU A 52 -1.69 -8.19 21.10
C GLU A 52 -0.35 -7.46 21.21
N GLU A 53 0.74 -8.17 21.53
CA GLU A 53 2.09 -7.59 21.55
C GLU A 53 2.53 -7.07 20.17
N LEU A 54 2.30 -7.85 19.12
CA LEU A 54 2.59 -7.45 17.74
C LEU A 54 1.75 -6.26 17.29
N GLU A 55 0.48 -6.20 17.68
CA GLU A 55 -0.40 -5.08 17.38
C GLU A 55 0.07 -3.81 18.10
N LYS A 56 0.42 -3.92 19.39
CA LYS A 56 1.02 -2.82 20.15
C LYS A 56 2.32 -2.33 19.50
N SER A 57 3.25 -3.23 19.20
CA SER A 57 4.52 -2.89 18.53
C SER A 57 4.28 -2.21 17.17
N ARG A 58 3.30 -2.68 16.40
CA ARG A 58 2.90 -2.05 15.14
C ARG A 58 2.38 -0.63 15.36
N THR A 59 1.53 -0.40 16.36
CA THR A 59 1.01 0.94 16.65
C THR A 59 2.12 1.91 17.08
N GLU A 60 3.08 1.44 17.88
CA GLU A 60 4.26 2.21 18.28
C GLU A 60 5.14 2.57 17.08
N ALA A 61 5.41 1.61 16.19
CA ALA A 61 6.16 1.85 14.96
C ALA A 61 5.47 2.86 14.03
N VAL A 62 4.15 2.77 13.87
CA VAL A 62 3.36 3.73 13.08
C VAL A 62 3.42 5.13 13.69
N ASN A 63 3.30 5.25 15.01
CA ASN A 63 3.40 6.55 15.71
C ASN A 63 4.81 7.15 15.59
N SER A 64 5.85 6.32 15.70
CA SER A 64 7.24 6.73 15.48
C SER A 64 7.47 7.23 14.05
N ALA A 65 6.95 6.52 13.04
CA ALA A 65 7.04 6.94 11.65
C ALA A 65 6.32 8.27 11.39
N LYS A 66 5.13 8.48 11.99
CA LYS A 66 4.41 9.76 11.91
C LYS A 66 5.22 10.91 12.52
N TRP A 67 5.85 10.68 13.68
CA TRP A 67 6.68 11.68 14.33
C TRP A 67 7.92 12.04 13.49
N LEU A 68 8.60 11.05 12.92
CA LEU A 68 9.75 11.27 12.03
C LEU A 68 9.35 12.03 10.76
N ASN A 69 8.19 11.72 10.17
CA ASN A 69 7.69 12.45 9.00
C ASN A 69 7.37 13.92 9.35
N ALA A 70 6.78 14.19 10.51
CA ALA A 70 6.55 15.55 10.97
C ALA A 70 7.87 16.33 11.15
N GLN A 71 8.90 15.68 11.71
CA GLN A 71 10.22 16.27 11.87
C GLN A 71 10.91 16.54 10.53
N ASN A 72 10.84 15.60 9.58
CA ASN A 72 11.36 15.79 8.22
C ASN A 72 10.68 16.96 7.51
N ASN A 73 9.36 17.10 7.67
CA ASN A 73 8.62 18.22 7.09
C ASN A 73 9.02 19.57 7.70
N ASP A 74 9.23 19.64 9.02
CA ASP A 74 9.73 20.85 9.69
C ASP A 74 11.14 21.24 9.21
N LEU A 75 12.04 20.26 9.06
CA LEU A 75 13.37 20.49 8.53
C LEU A 75 13.34 20.95 7.06
N GLN A 76 12.47 20.35 6.24
CA GLN A 76 12.29 20.76 4.85
C GLN A 76 11.76 22.20 4.76
N PHE A 77 10.78 22.55 5.60
CA PHE A 77 10.26 23.91 5.69
C PHE A 77 11.36 24.93 6.07
N LYS A 78 12.21 24.60 7.05
CA LYS A 78 13.35 25.44 7.43
C LYS A 78 14.36 25.59 6.29
N LEU A 79 14.66 24.52 5.56
CA LEU A 79 15.53 24.58 4.39
C LEU A 79 14.96 25.51 3.32
N ASP A 80 13.67 25.40 3.02
CA ASP A 80 13.01 26.25 2.03
C ASP A 80 12.93 27.71 2.49
N GLN A 81 12.77 27.96 3.79
CA GLN A 81 12.80 29.30 4.38
C GLN A 81 14.18 29.97 4.25
N HIS A 82 15.28 29.22 4.40
CA HIS A 82 16.64 29.73 4.33
C HIS A 82 17.21 29.80 2.90
N ARG A 83 16.67 29.00 1.98
CA ARG A 83 17.07 28.99 0.56
C ARG A 83 17.15 30.38 -0.10
N PRO A 84 16.17 31.30 0.03
CA PRO A 84 16.27 32.62 -0.60
C PRO A 84 17.39 33.49 0.00
N GLN A 85 17.75 33.29 1.26
CA GLN A 85 18.89 34.00 1.87
C GLN A 85 20.21 33.50 1.29
N LEU A 86 20.36 32.17 1.11
CA LEU A 86 21.51 31.57 0.44
C LEU A 86 21.63 32.06 -1.00
N ASP A 87 20.53 32.07 -1.76
CA ASP A 87 20.50 32.57 -3.14
C ASP A 87 20.89 34.05 -3.22
N ARG A 88 20.43 34.87 -2.26
CA ARG A 88 20.82 36.29 -2.15
C ARG A 88 22.31 36.46 -1.86
N LEU A 89 22.88 35.66 -0.96
CA LEU A 89 24.32 35.69 -0.64
C LEU A 89 25.17 35.23 -1.82
N LEU A 90 24.75 34.19 -2.54
CA LEU A 90 25.40 33.72 -3.75
C LEU A 90 25.36 34.78 -4.86
N SER A 91 24.19 35.38 -5.10
CA SER A 91 24.04 36.47 -6.07
C SER A 91 24.90 37.69 -5.72
N ALA A 92 24.96 38.07 -4.43
CA ALA A 92 25.83 39.15 -3.95
C ALA A 92 27.31 38.83 -4.20
N ARG A 93 27.74 37.61 -3.88
CA ARG A 93 29.11 37.12 -4.14
C ARG A 93 29.45 37.18 -5.62
N GLU A 94 28.59 36.67 -6.50
CA GLU A 94 28.78 36.72 -7.95
C GLU A 94 28.87 38.16 -8.47
N SER A 95 28.03 39.06 -7.95
CA SER A 95 28.07 40.48 -8.31
C SER A 95 29.40 41.14 -7.94
N ALA A 96 29.96 40.78 -6.77
CA ALA A 96 31.27 41.25 -6.33
C ALA A 96 32.39 40.75 -7.24
N PHE A 97 32.34 39.48 -7.66
CA PHE A 97 33.29 38.93 -8.63
C PHE A 97 33.22 39.63 -9.99
N ARG A 98 32.02 39.94 -10.49
CA ARG A 98 31.85 40.72 -11.74
C ARG A 98 32.47 42.11 -11.62
N LYS A 99 32.26 42.79 -10.49
CA LYS A 99 32.88 44.09 -10.20
C LYS A 99 34.40 44.00 -10.15
N LEU A 100 34.95 42.97 -9.51
CA LEU A 100 36.39 42.73 -9.45
C LEU A 100 36.98 42.48 -10.85
N LYS A 101 36.31 41.68 -11.68
CA LYS A 101 36.70 41.42 -13.07
C LYS A 101 36.69 42.70 -13.90
N HIS A 102 35.67 43.54 -13.74
CA HIS A 102 35.58 44.85 -14.37
C HIS A 102 36.72 45.78 -13.92
N ALA A 103 36.98 45.88 -12.61
CA ALA A 103 38.08 46.70 -12.08
C ALA A 103 39.44 46.26 -12.62
N ARG A 104 39.71 44.94 -12.65
CA ARG A 104 40.93 44.38 -13.27
C ARG A 104 41.07 44.75 -14.75
N LYS A 105 39.96 44.76 -15.49
CA LYS A 105 39.93 45.20 -16.89
C LYS A 105 40.28 46.69 -17.01
N VAL A 106 39.62 47.55 -16.23
CA VAL A 106 39.90 49.00 -16.23
C VAL A 106 41.36 49.31 -15.88
N ILE A 107 41.93 48.63 -14.88
CA ILE A 107 43.35 48.80 -14.52
C ILE A 107 44.25 48.43 -15.70
N ARG A 108 43.96 47.34 -16.40
CA ARG A 108 44.71 46.92 -17.59
C ARG A 108 44.62 47.97 -18.71
N ASP A 109 43.42 48.47 -18.97
CA ASP A 109 43.18 49.48 -20.01
C ASP A 109 43.93 50.79 -19.67
N LEU A 110 43.90 51.24 -18.41
CA LEU A 110 44.65 52.42 -17.94
C LEU A 110 46.17 52.23 -18.02
N LEU A 111 46.69 51.05 -17.67
CA LEU A 111 48.12 50.73 -17.81
C LEU A 111 48.57 50.73 -19.27
N GLN A 112 47.69 50.30 -20.19
CA GLN A 112 47.94 50.33 -21.62
C GLN A 112 47.93 51.77 -22.17
N GLU A 113 47.00 52.61 -21.70
CA GLU A 113 46.89 54.02 -22.11
C GLU A 113 48.08 54.87 -21.64
N ARG A 114 48.62 54.60 -20.44
CA ARG A 114 49.72 55.40 -19.86
C ARG A 114 51.07 55.23 -20.55
N GLY A 115 51.20 54.34 -21.52
CA GLY A 115 52.46 54.14 -22.27
C GLY A 115 53.59 53.47 -21.47
N ASP A 116 53.45 53.28 -20.16
CA ASP A 116 54.44 52.63 -19.29
C ASP A 116 54.70 51.14 -19.65
N MET A 117 53.85 50.53 -20.47
CA MET A 117 54.03 49.16 -20.99
C MET A 117 54.62 49.11 -22.41
N SER A 118 54.95 50.26 -23.00
CA SER A 118 55.64 50.35 -24.29
C SER A 118 57.17 50.46 -24.16
N SER A 119 57.73 50.12 -22.99
CA SER A 119 59.17 49.91 -22.87
C SER A 119 59.56 48.62 -23.62
N PRO A 120 60.34 48.72 -24.71
CA PRO A 120 60.77 47.57 -25.49
C PRO A 120 61.93 46.91 -24.73
N ARG A 121 61.64 46.22 -23.63
CA ARG A 121 62.67 45.46 -22.92
C ARG A 121 62.28 44.00 -22.79
N THR A 122 62.65 43.29 -23.87
CA THR A 122 63.12 41.89 -23.88
C THR A 122 62.23 40.83 -23.24
N GLN A 123 61.59 40.08 -24.14
CA GLN A 123 61.52 38.62 -24.13
C GLN A 123 61.01 37.98 -22.83
N GLY A 124 59.69 37.93 -22.75
CA GLY A 124 58.94 37.07 -21.85
C GLY A 124 57.46 37.33 -22.07
N SER A 125 56.99 37.27 -23.33
CA SER A 125 55.57 37.42 -23.63
C SER A 125 54.84 36.19 -23.13
N LEU A 126 54.45 36.22 -21.85
CA LEU A 126 53.38 35.40 -21.31
C LEU A 126 52.18 35.61 -22.23
N SER A 127 51.87 34.58 -23.00
CA SER A 127 50.82 34.66 -24.01
C SER A 127 49.49 34.96 -23.31
N GLN A 128 48.59 35.67 -24.00
CA GLN A 128 47.24 35.93 -23.49
C GLN A 128 46.54 34.62 -23.10
N GLU A 129 46.88 33.51 -23.77
CA GLU A 129 46.56 32.13 -23.40
C GLU A 129 47.06 31.74 -22.00
N GLU A 130 48.34 31.91 -21.65
CA GLU A 130 48.86 31.55 -20.31
C GLU A 130 48.21 32.36 -19.17
N ILE A 131 47.87 33.63 -19.42
CA ILE A 131 47.16 34.46 -18.44
C ILE A 131 45.71 33.99 -18.28
N ASN A 132 45.06 33.60 -19.38
CA ASN A 132 43.71 33.04 -19.34
C ASN A 132 43.68 31.63 -18.74
N GLU A 133 44.73 30.84 -18.94
CA GLU A 133 44.91 29.50 -18.38
C GLU A 133 45.13 29.58 -16.86
N ALA A 134 46.03 30.45 -16.38
CA ALA A 134 46.24 30.68 -14.95
C ALA A 134 45.00 31.26 -14.23
N LEU A 135 44.14 32.03 -14.92
CA LEU A 135 42.88 32.56 -14.36
C LEU A 135 41.73 31.53 -14.37
N ASN A 136 41.79 30.52 -15.23
CA ASN A 136 40.79 29.45 -15.28
C ASN A 136 41.17 28.24 -14.40
N ASP A 137 42.44 28.08 -14.05
CA ASP A 137 42.92 26.93 -13.27
C ASP A 137 42.48 26.97 -11.78
N GLU A 138 42.14 28.15 -11.25
CA GLU A 138 41.69 28.28 -9.85
C GLU A 138 40.22 27.85 -9.63
N PHE A 139 39.41 27.70 -10.69
CA PHE A 139 38.03 27.21 -10.62
C PHE A 139 37.87 25.73 -11.00
N ARG A 140 38.96 25.03 -11.34
CA ARG A 140 38.96 23.58 -11.63
C ARG A 140 39.42 22.70 -10.47
N ARG A 141 39.55 23.24 -9.25
CA ARG A 141 39.73 22.41 -8.06
C ARG A 141 38.39 21.84 -7.59
N ASP A 142 38.33 20.51 -7.67
CA ASP A 142 37.46 19.60 -6.89
C ASP A 142 36.13 19.13 -7.49
N ASP A 143 36.09 18.90 -8.81
CA ASP A 143 35.16 17.92 -9.40
C ASP A 143 35.88 16.67 -9.94
N SER A 144 37.06 16.37 -9.41
CA SER A 144 37.68 15.04 -9.50
C SER A 144 36.92 14.06 -8.61
N SER A 145 35.65 13.82 -8.95
CA SER A 145 34.90 12.66 -8.53
C SER A 145 35.58 11.43 -9.15
N SER A 146 36.43 10.84 -8.32
CA SER A 146 37.18 9.64 -8.61
C SER A 146 36.21 8.54 -9.03
N SER A 147 36.27 8.16 -10.30
CA SER A 147 35.74 6.92 -10.85
C SER A 147 36.57 5.75 -10.30
N SER A 148 36.35 5.42 -9.04
CA SER A 148 36.85 4.19 -8.44
C SER A 148 35.94 3.05 -8.84
N SER A 149 36.30 2.39 -9.94
CA SER A 149 35.88 1.02 -10.22
C SER A 149 36.48 0.10 -9.16
N SER A 150 35.68 -0.36 -8.21
CA SER A 150 36.03 -1.49 -7.34
C SER A 150 34.97 -2.57 -7.49
N ASN A 151 35.34 -3.60 -8.25
CA ASN A 151 34.76 -4.93 -8.13
C ASN A 151 35.04 -5.50 -6.74
N ASP A 152 34.11 -6.34 -6.29
CA ASP A 152 34.27 -7.44 -5.33
C ASP A 152 34.73 -7.14 -3.90
N SER A 153 33.82 -7.35 -2.93
CA SER A 153 33.85 -8.55 -2.06
C SER A 153 33.06 -8.33 -0.77
N ALA A 154 32.37 -9.39 -0.35
CA ALA A 154 31.63 -9.51 0.89
C ALA A 154 32.44 -9.09 2.14
N SER A 155 31.81 -8.32 3.03
CA SER A 155 32.07 -8.43 4.47
C SER A 155 30.92 -7.81 5.26
N ASP A 156 30.16 -8.70 5.87
CA ASP A 156 29.42 -8.51 7.12
C ASP A 156 30.31 -7.78 8.14
N LYS A 157 29.87 -6.62 8.65
CA LYS A 157 30.44 -5.96 9.83
C LYS A 157 29.46 -4.93 10.40
N THR A 158 28.92 -5.33 11.54
CA THR A 158 28.10 -4.58 12.49
C THR A 158 28.78 -3.29 12.96
N VAL A 159 28.10 -2.15 12.80
CA VAL A 159 28.54 -0.85 13.35
C VAL A 159 27.95 -0.66 14.75
N ARG A 160 28.83 -0.66 15.76
CA ARG A 160 28.54 -0.23 17.14
C ARG A 160 28.47 1.31 17.19
N LEU A 161 27.37 1.86 17.68
CA LEU A 161 27.27 3.26 18.08
C LEU A 161 28.09 3.50 19.36
N THR A 162 29.15 4.29 19.26
CA THR A 162 29.83 4.88 20.42
C THR A 162 29.17 6.20 20.81
N LYS A 163 28.65 6.19 22.03
CA LYS A 163 28.06 7.29 22.80
C LYS A 163 29.19 8.23 23.26
N ILE A 164 29.12 9.51 22.94
CA ILE A 164 30.04 10.54 23.48
C ILE A 164 29.21 11.52 24.30
N SER A 165 29.53 11.61 25.60
CA SER A 165 28.99 12.57 26.56
C SER A 165 29.79 13.88 26.51
N PRO A 166 29.18 15.05 26.83
CA PRO A 166 29.89 16.33 26.86
C PRO A 166 30.53 16.57 28.23
N THR A 167 31.80 16.96 28.24
CA THR A 167 32.52 17.43 29.44
C THR A 167 32.74 18.93 29.34
N GLN A 168 32.24 19.63 30.34
CA GLN A 168 32.47 21.05 30.62
C GLN A 168 33.95 21.28 30.95
N SER A 169 34.51 22.45 30.60
CA SER A 169 35.57 23.10 31.38
C SER A 169 35.75 24.57 30.99
N ALA A 170 36.07 25.34 32.02
CA ALA A 170 36.06 26.80 32.19
C ALA A 170 37.12 27.60 31.41
N THR A 171 36.72 28.81 30.97
CA THR A 171 37.25 30.21 31.18
C THR A 171 38.70 30.45 31.69
N PRO A 172 39.29 31.70 31.67
CA PRO A 172 39.02 32.96 30.91
C PRO A 172 40.26 33.91 30.56
N LEU A 173 39.95 35.12 30.02
CA LEU A 173 40.64 36.47 30.02
C LEU A 173 41.65 36.83 28.87
N PRO A 174 41.94 38.13 28.55
CA PRO A 174 41.15 39.39 28.61
C PRO A 174 41.38 40.47 27.47
N SER A 175 40.55 41.55 27.52
CA SER A 175 40.76 42.93 27.00
C SER A 175 40.54 43.16 25.48
N SER A 176 39.93 44.24 24.95
CA SER A 176 39.74 45.62 25.44
C SER A 176 38.58 46.37 24.71
N ARG A 177 38.02 47.41 25.38
CA ARG A 177 37.42 48.70 24.90
C ARG A 177 36.53 48.68 23.63
N GLY A 178 35.33 49.26 23.56
CA GLY A 178 34.62 50.23 24.40
C GLY A 178 33.79 51.13 23.47
N MET A 179 32.54 51.46 23.83
CA MET A 179 31.79 52.72 23.59
C MET A 179 30.29 52.52 23.84
N THR A 180 29.81 53.17 24.90
CA THR A 180 28.41 53.48 25.27
C THR A 180 27.90 54.71 24.49
N PRO A 181 26.58 54.96 24.40
CA PRO A 181 25.80 55.73 25.42
C PRO A 181 24.48 55.02 25.84
N GLU A 182 24.03 55.08 27.11
CA GLU A 182 23.13 56.09 27.74
C GLU A 182 21.76 56.23 27.03
N LEU A 183 20.56 56.32 27.64
CA LEU A 183 20.03 56.34 29.02
C LEU A 183 18.49 56.12 28.94
N SER A 184 17.93 55.30 29.84
CA SER A 184 16.69 55.53 30.64
C SER A 184 15.27 55.62 29.99
N PRO A 185 14.15 55.66 30.76
CA PRO A 185 13.63 54.58 31.64
C PRO A 185 12.08 54.36 31.56
N SER A 186 11.61 53.28 32.23
CA SER A 186 10.26 52.89 32.76
C SER A 186 9.13 53.96 32.86
N PRO A 187 7.81 53.62 32.92
CA PRO A 187 7.26 52.76 33.98
C PRO A 187 5.98 51.91 33.72
N TYR A 188 5.82 50.93 34.63
CA TYR A 188 4.59 50.37 35.23
C TYR A 188 3.24 51.01 34.86
N ILE A 189 2.28 50.18 34.43
CA ILE A 189 0.83 50.38 34.67
C ILE A 189 0.16 49.05 35.05
N ALA A 190 -0.77 49.16 35.99
CA ALA A 190 -1.34 48.16 36.87
C ALA A 190 -2.42 47.24 36.27
N GLN A 191 -2.69 46.16 37.01
CA GLN A 191 -3.92 45.36 36.98
C GLN A 191 -5.17 46.20 37.32
N PRO A 192 -6.37 45.71 36.94
CA PRO A 192 -7.24 44.97 37.88
C PRO A 192 -7.88 43.74 37.19
N GLY A 193 -8.21 42.62 37.85
CA GLY A 193 -9.06 42.49 39.03
C GLY A 193 -10.52 42.30 38.61
N SER A 194 -11.00 41.06 38.48
CA SER A 194 -12.44 40.75 38.55
C SER A 194 -12.69 39.32 39.05
N LEU A 195 -13.36 39.27 40.20
CA LEU A 195 -13.91 38.09 40.85
C LEU A 195 -15.43 38.28 40.97
N PHE A 196 -16.15 37.14 41.05
CA PHE A 196 -17.53 36.92 41.53
C PHE A 196 -18.70 36.91 40.52
N ALA A 197 -19.22 35.70 40.26
CA ALA A 197 -20.61 35.23 40.52
C ALA A 197 -20.69 33.76 40.03
N LYS A 198 -20.81 32.70 40.83
CA LYS A 198 -21.93 32.18 41.66
C LYS A 198 -23.28 31.97 40.93
N ASN A 199 -23.78 30.73 41.06
CA ASN A 199 -25.16 30.22 40.92
C ASN A 199 -25.59 29.82 39.48
N ALA A 200 -26.34 28.76 39.19
CA ALA A 200 -26.99 27.71 39.99
C ALA A 200 -27.39 26.52 39.07
N THR A 201 -27.52 25.34 39.68
CA THR A 201 -28.30 24.18 39.23
C THR A 201 -29.82 24.45 39.29
N PRO A 202 -30.63 23.79 38.43
CA PRO A 202 -31.64 22.85 38.94
C PRO A 202 -31.72 21.57 38.04
N SER A 203 -31.91 20.33 38.48
CA SER A 203 -32.87 19.71 39.41
C SER A 203 -34.34 19.68 38.93
N MET A 204 -34.78 18.45 38.61
CA MET A 204 -36.12 17.88 38.83
C MET A 204 -37.31 18.45 38.04
N SER A 205 -37.84 17.63 37.13
CA SER A 205 -39.29 17.53 36.93
C SER A 205 -39.69 16.07 36.74
N SER A 206 -40.61 15.67 37.59
CA SER A 206 -41.18 14.33 37.76
C SER A 206 -42.67 14.38 37.41
N ARG A 207 -43.11 13.43 36.56
CA ARG A 207 -44.42 12.71 36.54
C ARG A 207 -45.74 13.52 36.45
N PRO A 208 -46.78 13.01 35.75
CA PRO A 208 -47.62 11.96 36.34
C PRO A 208 -48.08 10.83 35.39
N LEU A 209 -48.71 9.86 36.05
CA LEU A 209 -49.12 8.52 35.65
C LEU A 209 -50.51 8.46 34.99
N ALA A 210 -50.74 7.29 34.37
CA ALA A 210 -51.99 6.49 34.27
C ALA A 210 -52.99 6.76 33.13
N ALA A 211 -53.04 5.82 32.18
CA ALA A 211 -54.20 4.95 31.89
C ALA A 211 -53.75 3.89 30.83
N LEU A 212 -53.54 2.63 31.22
CA LEU A 212 -54.48 1.52 31.01
C LEU A 212 -55.02 1.42 29.57
N SER A 213 -54.43 0.54 28.76
CA SER A 213 -55.24 -0.43 27.99
C SER A 213 -54.40 -1.61 27.52
N SER A 214 -54.93 -2.79 27.85
CA SER A 214 -54.46 -4.12 27.52
C SER A 214 -54.67 -4.46 26.05
N HIS A 215 -53.68 -5.10 25.43
CA HIS A 215 -53.97 -6.19 24.49
C HIS A 215 -52.83 -7.22 24.48
N TYR A 216 -53.14 -8.39 25.03
CA TYR A 216 -52.46 -9.65 24.80
C TYR A 216 -52.94 -10.22 23.47
N GLU A 217 -52.04 -10.50 22.53
CA GLU A 217 -52.14 -11.58 21.54
C GLU A 217 -50.70 -12.10 21.31
N SER A 218 -50.28 -13.07 22.11
CA SER A 218 -50.28 -14.50 21.78
C SER A 218 -49.36 -14.86 20.61
N LEU A 219 -48.09 -15.09 20.98
CA LEU A 219 -47.08 -15.77 20.19
C LEU A 219 -47.40 -17.26 20.14
N THR A 220 -47.83 -17.75 18.98
CA THR A 220 -47.65 -19.15 18.58
C THR A 220 -47.45 -19.20 17.08
N ASN A 221 -46.22 -19.46 16.63
CA ASN A 221 -46.00 -20.32 15.48
C ASN A 221 -44.56 -20.82 15.45
N SER A 222 -44.40 -22.03 15.96
CA SER A 222 -43.31 -22.94 15.68
C SER A 222 -43.38 -23.32 14.20
N ASN A 223 -42.36 -22.94 13.42
CA ASN A 223 -42.12 -23.60 12.15
C ASN A 223 -40.62 -23.88 12.02
N MET A 224 -40.25 -25.15 12.25
CA MET A 224 -38.93 -25.68 11.91
C MET A 224 -38.87 -25.84 10.39
N GLY A 225 -38.13 -24.96 9.74
CA GLY A 225 -37.72 -25.09 8.34
C GLY A 225 -36.20 -24.96 8.25
N SER A 226 -35.55 -26.03 7.83
CA SER A 226 -34.11 -26.11 7.56
C SER A 226 -33.64 -24.99 6.61
N PRO A 227 -32.52 -24.30 6.87
CA PRO A 227 -32.00 -23.31 5.94
C PRO A 227 -31.29 -23.99 4.76
N GLN A 228 -31.99 -24.03 3.64
CA GLN A 228 -31.46 -24.34 2.31
C GLN A 228 -30.85 -23.05 1.72
N PRO A 229 -29.58 -23.03 1.26
CA PRO A 229 -28.99 -21.84 0.64
C PRO A 229 -29.41 -21.76 -0.83
N SER A 230 -30.52 -21.07 -1.10
CA SER A 230 -30.89 -20.67 -2.46
C SER A 230 -30.01 -19.52 -2.92
N ALA A 231 -29.00 -19.84 -3.73
CA ALA A 231 -28.31 -18.88 -4.56
C ALA A 231 -29.20 -18.51 -5.76
N THR A 232 -30.28 -17.77 -5.52
CA THR A 232 -30.94 -16.95 -6.54
C THR A 232 -30.29 -15.59 -6.52
N THR A 233 -29.32 -15.42 -7.42
CA THR A 233 -28.87 -14.10 -7.83
C THR A 233 -30.06 -13.47 -8.56
N ASP A 234 -30.67 -12.45 -7.96
CA ASP A 234 -31.68 -11.63 -8.60
C ASP A 234 -31.07 -11.01 -9.87
N TYR A 235 -31.36 -11.64 -11.01
CA TYR A 235 -31.23 -11.01 -12.31
C TYR A 235 -32.21 -9.85 -12.33
N SER A 236 -31.68 -8.65 -12.15
CA SER A 236 -32.41 -7.41 -12.37
C SER A 236 -32.93 -7.40 -13.81
N SER A 237 -34.26 -7.46 -13.97
CA SER A 237 -34.96 -7.41 -15.25
C SER A 237 -34.50 -6.23 -16.11
N PRO A 238 -34.21 -6.42 -17.42
CA PRO A 238 -33.75 -5.38 -18.33
C PRO A 238 -34.91 -4.55 -18.91
N ASN A 239 -35.86 -4.14 -18.08
CA ASN A 239 -36.94 -3.23 -18.48
C ASN A 239 -36.78 -1.88 -17.76
N SER A 240 -35.72 -1.15 -18.11
CA SER A 240 -35.62 0.28 -17.83
C SER A 240 -35.47 1.06 -19.14
N THR A 241 -36.61 1.66 -19.47
CA THR A 241 -36.85 2.88 -20.22
C THR A 241 -35.60 3.66 -20.66
N VAL A 242 -35.62 3.98 -21.94
CA VAL A 242 -34.68 4.81 -22.70
C VAL A 242 -34.28 6.09 -21.95
N GLY A 243 -32.98 6.29 -21.75
CA GLY A 243 -32.41 7.65 -21.64
C GLY A 243 -31.68 8.06 -20.35
N SER A 244 -31.49 7.19 -19.35
CA SER A 244 -30.63 7.58 -18.21
C SER A 244 -29.15 7.53 -18.61
N PRO A 245 -28.34 8.54 -18.23
CA PRO A 245 -26.90 8.56 -18.49
C PRO A 245 -26.27 7.29 -17.91
N SER A 246 -25.34 6.70 -18.65
CA SER A 246 -24.64 5.44 -18.34
C SER A 246 -24.25 5.36 -16.86
N ILE A 247 -25.08 4.67 -16.07
CA ILE A 247 -24.82 4.45 -14.64
C ILE A 247 -23.68 3.47 -14.55
N TRP A 248 -22.55 3.93 -14.00
CA TRP A 248 -21.39 3.10 -13.74
C TRP A 248 -21.65 2.18 -12.56
N GLN A 249 -21.55 0.87 -12.78
CA GLN A 249 -21.58 -0.11 -11.71
C GLN A 249 -20.15 -0.49 -11.32
N ILE A 250 -19.68 0.00 -10.17
CA ILE A 250 -18.33 -0.27 -9.68
C ILE A 250 -18.32 -1.56 -8.85
N GLN A 251 -17.50 -2.52 -9.25
CA GLN A 251 -17.32 -3.80 -8.58
C GLN A 251 -15.90 -3.92 -8.02
N TYR A 252 -15.78 -4.32 -6.75
CA TYR A 252 -14.49 -4.37 -6.05
C TYR A 252 -13.95 -5.78 -5.87
N ASN A 253 -14.86 -6.75 -5.75
CA ASN A 253 -14.53 -8.12 -5.32
C ASN A 253 -14.99 -9.19 -6.31
N ASN A 254 -15.83 -8.79 -7.28
CA ASN A 254 -16.39 -9.69 -8.26
C ASN A 254 -15.80 -9.33 -9.63
N PRO A 255 -15.50 -10.34 -10.46
CA PRO A 255 -15.19 -10.10 -11.84
C PRO A 255 -16.40 -9.48 -12.55
N PRO A 256 -16.17 -8.59 -13.54
CA PRO A 256 -17.21 -7.99 -14.36
C PRO A 256 -18.21 -9.03 -14.89
N GLY A 257 -19.51 -8.72 -14.81
CA GLY A 257 -20.59 -9.57 -15.31
C GLY A 257 -20.57 -9.77 -16.82
N SER A 258 -19.91 -8.90 -17.59
CA SER A 258 -19.74 -9.11 -19.05
C SER A 258 -18.77 -10.23 -19.40
N MET A 259 -18.09 -10.83 -18.42
CA MET A 259 -17.04 -11.80 -18.65
C MET A 259 -17.63 -13.17 -18.94
N VAL A 260 -17.27 -13.69 -20.13
CA VAL A 260 -17.80 -14.93 -20.67
C VAL A 260 -17.35 -16.15 -19.87
N LEU A 261 -16.18 -16.10 -19.23
CA LEU A 261 -15.57 -17.25 -18.59
C LEU A 261 -14.91 -16.90 -17.25
N VAL A 262 -15.70 -16.87 -16.18
CA VAL A 262 -15.14 -16.77 -14.82
C VAL A 262 -14.88 -18.17 -14.29
N ASP A 263 -13.61 -18.54 -14.20
CA ASP A 263 -13.13 -19.76 -13.59
C ASP A 263 -12.34 -19.48 -12.31
N GLY A 264 -12.55 -20.32 -11.29
CA GLY A 264 -12.01 -20.15 -9.95
C GLY A 264 -13.08 -20.19 -8.84
N PRO A 265 -12.64 -20.14 -7.57
CA PRO A 265 -11.29 -19.81 -7.10
C PRO A 265 -10.24 -20.88 -7.45
N LEU A 266 -9.15 -20.46 -8.11
CA LEU A 266 -7.98 -21.30 -8.28
C LEU A 266 -7.25 -21.35 -6.95
N ARG A 267 -7.53 -22.40 -6.16
CA ARG A 267 -6.80 -22.74 -4.91
C ARG A 267 -5.34 -23.15 -5.16
N ILE A 268 -4.92 -23.05 -6.41
CA ILE A 268 -3.57 -23.31 -6.90
C ILE A 268 -2.63 -22.38 -6.13
N HIS A 269 -1.78 -22.97 -5.28
CA HIS A 269 -0.67 -22.26 -4.65
C HIS A 269 0.11 -21.50 -5.75
N PRO A 270 0.67 -20.29 -5.51
CA PRO A 270 1.38 -19.55 -6.54
C PRO A 270 2.41 -20.39 -7.32
N GLU A 271 3.08 -21.32 -6.64
CA GLU A 271 3.99 -22.31 -7.22
C GLU A 271 3.31 -23.29 -8.21
N SER A 272 2.09 -23.73 -7.91
CA SER A 272 1.33 -24.59 -8.80
C SER A 272 0.81 -23.83 -10.03
N LEU A 273 0.62 -22.50 -9.93
CA LEU A 273 0.20 -21.67 -11.06
C LEU A 273 1.33 -21.56 -12.09
N LYS A 274 2.59 -21.46 -11.64
CA LYS A 274 3.76 -21.52 -12.54
C LYS A 274 3.77 -22.81 -13.34
N VAL A 275 3.65 -23.95 -12.65
CA VAL A 275 3.67 -25.28 -13.27
C VAL A 275 2.50 -25.44 -14.25
N THR A 276 1.32 -24.95 -13.89
CA THR A 276 0.13 -25.00 -14.75
C THR A 276 0.33 -24.19 -16.03
N LEU A 277 0.91 -23.00 -15.91
CA LEU A 277 1.19 -22.08 -17.02
C LEU A 277 2.47 -22.41 -17.79
N GLY A 278 3.24 -23.41 -17.35
CA GLY A 278 4.51 -23.79 -17.96
C GLY A 278 5.57 -22.69 -17.87
N LEU A 279 5.51 -21.86 -16.82
CA LEU A 279 6.50 -20.80 -16.63
C LEU A 279 7.79 -21.43 -16.11
N ASP A 280 8.81 -21.50 -16.98
CA ASP A 280 10.14 -22.04 -16.66
C ASP A 280 10.79 -21.24 -15.52
N ASP A 281 11.56 -21.91 -14.65
CA ASP A 281 12.28 -21.26 -13.56
C ASP A 281 13.23 -20.14 -14.06
N ASP A 282 13.73 -20.23 -15.30
CA ASP A 282 14.57 -19.20 -15.92
C ASP A 282 13.77 -17.96 -16.38
N THR A 283 12.49 -18.12 -16.75
CA THR A 283 11.60 -16.97 -16.96
C THR A 283 11.26 -16.27 -15.65
N THR A 284 11.49 -16.95 -14.53
CA THR A 284 11.48 -16.38 -13.19
C THR A 284 12.86 -15.81 -12.88
N CYS A 285 13.26 -14.78 -13.63
CA CYS A 285 14.49 -14.06 -13.36
C CYS A 285 14.55 -13.76 -11.84
N PRO A 286 15.66 -14.07 -11.11
CA PRO A 286 15.71 -14.00 -9.64
C PRO A 286 15.34 -12.63 -9.04
N LYS A 287 15.35 -11.56 -9.86
CA LYS A 287 14.88 -10.22 -9.51
C LYS A 287 13.35 -10.08 -9.49
N HIS A 288 12.64 -10.98 -10.17
CA HIS A 288 11.19 -11.12 -10.20
C HIS A 288 10.77 -12.21 -9.21
N LYS A 289 11.02 -11.97 -7.92
CA LYS A 289 10.37 -12.69 -6.82
C LYS A 289 8.87 -12.71 -7.15
N TRP A 290 8.35 -13.91 -7.40
CA TRP A 290 7.11 -14.18 -8.12
C TRP A 290 5.96 -13.21 -7.86
N VAL A 291 5.07 -13.07 -8.85
CA VAL A 291 3.87 -12.20 -8.89
C VAL A 291 3.27 -11.91 -7.51
N SER A 292 3.17 -12.91 -6.63
CA SER A 292 2.61 -12.73 -5.29
C SER A 292 3.43 -11.92 -4.28
N SER A 293 4.76 -11.81 -4.37
CA SER A 293 5.51 -10.98 -3.41
C SER A 293 5.63 -9.55 -3.89
N SER A 294 6.23 -9.32 -5.06
CA SER A 294 6.54 -7.96 -5.53
C SER A 294 5.28 -7.13 -5.80
N VAL A 295 4.27 -7.72 -6.44
CA VAL A 295 3.01 -7.02 -6.77
C VAL A 295 2.18 -6.76 -5.50
N MET A 296 2.27 -7.63 -4.49
CA MET A 296 1.52 -7.45 -3.23
C MET A 296 2.19 -6.48 -2.26
N THR A 297 3.52 -6.37 -2.27
CA THR A 297 4.26 -5.53 -1.30
C THR A 297 4.64 -4.15 -1.83
N SER A 298 4.39 -3.85 -3.10
CA SER A 298 4.66 -2.50 -3.62
C SER A 298 3.80 -1.46 -2.88
N PRO A 299 4.40 -0.44 -2.24
CA PRO A 299 3.65 0.61 -1.57
C PRO A 299 2.98 1.60 -2.54
N ASP A 300 3.09 1.37 -3.85
CA ASP A 300 2.44 2.22 -4.84
C ASP A 300 0.91 2.09 -4.78
N ILE A 301 0.25 3.23 -4.94
CA ILE A 301 -1.21 3.40 -4.91
C ILE A 301 -1.84 2.86 -6.21
N SER A 302 -1.03 2.77 -7.28
CA SER A 302 -1.43 2.41 -8.64
C SER A 302 -1.82 0.94 -8.82
N MET A 303 -2.28 0.63 -10.04
CA MET A 303 -2.71 -0.68 -10.47
C MET A 303 -1.55 -1.65 -10.42
N ARG A 304 -1.78 -2.70 -9.64
CA ARG A 304 -0.85 -3.79 -9.45
C ARG A 304 -1.04 -4.83 -10.54
N LEU A 305 -0.41 -4.56 -11.68
CA LEU A 305 -0.46 -5.38 -12.89
C LEU A 305 0.91 -5.99 -13.18
N GLN A 306 0.92 -7.30 -13.46
CA GLN A 306 2.06 -7.98 -14.09
C GLN A 306 1.57 -8.66 -15.37
N ILE A 307 2.23 -8.38 -16.49
CA ILE A 307 2.02 -9.11 -17.75
C ILE A 307 3.22 -10.02 -17.96
N THR A 308 2.97 -11.29 -18.28
CA THR A 308 4.00 -12.29 -18.55
C THR A 308 3.66 -13.00 -19.85
N ARG A 309 4.66 -13.24 -20.69
CA ARG A 309 4.50 -14.02 -21.91
C ARG A 309 4.65 -15.50 -21.59
N LEU A 310 3.64 -16.29 -21.94
CA LEU A 310 3.64 -17.74 -21.77
C LEU A 310 4.52 -18.42 -22.84
N PRO A 311 4.94 -19.69 -22.64
CA PRO A 311 5.67 -20.45 -23.66
C PRO A 311 4.92 -20.57 -24.99
N THR A 312 3.58 -20.56 -24.93
CA THR A 312 2.69 -20.52 -26.10
C THR A 312 2.69 -19.18 -26.83
N LYS A 313 3.54 -18.23 -26.39
CA LYS A 313 3.65 -16.84 -26.85
C LYS A 313 2.47 -15.95 -26.50
N ALA A 314 1.46 -16.48 -25.83
CA ALA A 314 0.30 -15.74 -25.37
C ALA A 314 0.63 -14.82 -24.19
N ASN A 315 -0.08 -13.69 -24.07
CA ASN A 315 0.06 -12.81 -22.92
C ASN A 315 -0.85 -13.26 -21.76
N ALA A 316 -0.29 -13.41 -20.56
CA ALA A 316 -1.04 -13.60 -19.32
C ALA A 316 -0.92 -12.35 -18.44
N ALA A 317 -2.05 -11.75 -18.07
CA ALA A 317 -2.13 -10.56 -17.25
C ALA A 317 -2.62 -10.90 -15.84
N PHE A 318 -1.84 -10.59 -14.81
CA PHE A 318 -2.16 -10.83 -13.42
C PHE A 318 -2.48 -9.49 -12.74
N LEU A 319 -3.73 -9.33 -12.32
CA LEU A 319 -4.23 -8.13 -11.63
C LEU A 319 -4.45 -8.43 -10.15
N TYR A 320 -3.76 -7.68 -9.29
CA TYR A 320 -3.97 -7.76 -7.85
C TYR A 320 -4.89 -6.65 -7.36
N ASP A 321 -5.95 -7.07 -6.65
CA ASP A 321 -6.99 -6.21 -6.08
C ASP A 321 -7.60 -5.19 -7.08
N PRO A 322 -8.02 -5.61 -8.29
CA PRO A 322 -8.53 -4.68 -9.31
C PRO A 322 -9.81 -3.95 -8.85
N ILE A 323 -10.06 -2.77 -9.43
CA ILE A 323 -11.36 -2.08 -9.36
C ILE A 323 -11.97 -2.20 -10.73
N PHE A 324 -13.13 -2.83 -10.80
CA PHE A 324 -13.87 -2.96 -12.04
C PHE A 324 -14.98 -1.95 -12.10
N ALA A 325 -15.29 -1.49 -13.30
CA ALA A 325 -16.49 -0.73 -13.56
C ALA A 325 -17.18 -1.24 -14.81
N GLU A 326 -18.49 -1.33 -14.75
CA GLU A 326 -19.30 -1.82 -15.84
C GLU A 326 -20.31 -0.76 -16.26
N THR A 327 -20.53 -0.71 -17.56
CA THR A 327 -21.69 -0.07 -18.17
C THR A 327 -22.57 -1.18 -18.77
N ARG A 328 -23.70 -0.81 -19.38
CA ARG A 328 -24.56 -1.79 -20.08
C ARG A 328 -23.87 -2.55 -21.22
N GLN A 329 -22.75 -2.02 -21.73
CA GLN A 329 -22.12 -2.52 -22.97
C GLN A 329 -20.67 -2.94 -22.78
N GLN A 330 -19.97 -2.40 -21.79
CA GLN A 330 -18.52 -2.52 -21.67
C GLN A 330 -18.10 -2.69 -20.22
N SER A 331 -16.97 -3.36 -20.03
CA SER A 331 -16.34 -3.49 -18.72
C SER A 331 -14.95 -2.89 -18.76
N TYR A 332 -14.58 -2.28 -17.64
CA TYR A 332 -13.39 -1.47 -17.51
C TYR A 332 -12.64 -1.89 -16.24
N ILE A 333 -11.32 -1.87 -16.31
CA ILE A 333 -10.46 -1.81 -15.14
C ILE A 333 -10.19 -0.33 -14.89
N LEU A 334 -10.54 0.13 -13.69
CA LEU A 334 -10.29 1.47 -13.23
C LEU A 334 -9.12 1.48 -12.27
N ASP A 335 -8.32 2.53 -12.37
CA ASP A 335 -7.30 2.82 -11.38
C ASP A 335 -7.02 4.32 -11.27
N TRP A 336 -6.44 4.72 -10.13
CA TRP A 336 -6.01 6.08 -9.87
C TRP A 336 -4.55 6.07 -9.45
N GLY A 337 -3.72 6.76 -10.23
CA GLY A 337 -2.29 6.82 -10.01
C GLY A 337 -1.74 8.19 -10.39
N ARG A 338 -0.49 8.44 -10.00
CA ARG A 338 0.21 9.64 -10.45
C ARG A 338 0.37 9.61 -11.97
N GLN A 339 0.42 10.78 -12.59
CA GLN A 339 0.50 10.90 -14.05
C GLN A 339 1.64 10.07 -14.66
N GLN A 340 2.84 10.11 -14.07
CA GLN A 340 3.99 9.34 -14.54
C GLN A 340 3.75 7.82 -14.46
N THR A 341 3.17 7.36 -13.35
CA THR A 341 2.85 5.95 -13.15
C THR A 341 1.81 5.47 -14.16
N ASN A 342 0.76 6.26 -14.39
CA ASN A 342 -0.24 5.95 -15.41
C ASN A 342 0.38 5.90 -16.80
N GLN A 343 1.27 6.84 -17.17
CA GLN A 343 1.96 6.81 -18.45
C GLN A 343 2.84 5.56 -18.62
N ASN A 344 3.55 5.16 -17.57
CA ASN A 344 4.35 3.93 -17.57
C ASN A 344 3.46 2.70 -17.74
N LEU A 345 2.32 2.65 -17.06
CA LEU A 345 1.33 1.59 -17.19
C LEU A 345 0.73 1.51 -18.60
N LYS A 346 0.35 2.65 -19.18
CA LYS A 346 -0.14 2.72 -20.57
C LYS A 346 0.89 2.16 -21.55
N ARG A 347 2.16 2.59 -21.42
CA ARG A 347 3.26 2.11 -22.25
C ARG A 347 3.49 0.61 -22.05
N TYR A 348 3.43 0.12 -20.82
CA TYR A 348 3.62 -1.28 -20.47
C TYR A 348 2.55 -2.19 -21.11
N ILE A 349 1.27 -1.79 -21.04
CA ILE A 349 0.17 -2.50 -21.71
C ILE A 349 0.36 -2.47 -23.22
N PHE A 350 0.68 -1.31 -23.79
CA PHE A 350 0.87 -1.13 -25.23
C PHE A 350 1.99 -2.04 -25.79
N GLN A 351 3.16 -2.06 -25.13
CA GLN A 351 4.29 -2.90 -25.52
C GLN A 351 3.94 -4.40 -25.56
N HIS A 352 3.13 -4.89 -24.61
CA HIS A 352 2.70 -6.28 -24.63
C HIS A 352 1.62 -6.53 -25.68
N LYS A 353 0.72 -5.57 -25.89
CA LYS A 353 -0.35 -5.65 -26.89
C LYS A 353 0.22 -5.79 -28.31
N GLU A 354 1.35 -5.15 -28.62
CA GLU A 354 2.04 -5.30 -29.90
C GLU A 354 2.53 -6.74 -30.16
N LEU A 355 2.80 -7.53 -29.11
CA LEU A 355 3.25 -8.92 -29.22
C LEU A 355 2.08 -9.90 -29.35
N ASP A 356 1.01 -9.66 -28.60
CA ASP A 356 -0.25 -10.40 -28.67
C ASP A 356 -1.38 -9.48 -28.17
N PRO A 357 -2.39 -9.17 -29.00
CA PRO A 357 -3.49 -8.29 -28.60
C PRO A 357 -4.40 -8.88 -27.52
N VAL A 358 -4.35 -10.21 -27.31
CA VAL A 358 -5.20 -10.91 -26.36
C VAL A 358 -4.47 -11.17 -25.04
N PHE A 359 -5.09 -10.77 -23.94
CA PHE A 359 -4.60 -11.00 -22.59
C PHE A 359 -5.44 -12.07 -21.90
N HIS A 360 -4.81 -13.15 -21.44
CA HIS A 360 -5.40 -14.11 -20.52
C HIS A 360 -5.37 -13.54 -19.11
N VAL A 361 -6.52 -13.08 -18.63
CA VAL A 361 -6.60 -12.27 -17.40
C VAL A 361 -6.82 -13.15 -16.18
N PHE A 362 -5.93 -13.01 -15.19
CA PHE A 362 -6.02 -13.58 -13.87
C PHE A 362 -6.17 -12.46 -12.85
N THR A 363 -7.06 -12.63 -11.88
CA THR A 363 -7.36 -11.59 -10.89
C THR A 363 -7.34 -12.14 -9.49
N TYR A 364 -6.89 -11.32 -8.56
CA TYR A 364 -6.83 -11.66 -7.15
C TYR A 364 -7.57 -10.58 -6.36
N PRO A 365 -8.89 -10.72 -6.15
CA PRO A 365 -9.67 -9.74 -5.41
C PRO A 365 -9.33 -9.82 -3.92
N VAL A 366 -9.03 -8.68 -3.28
CA VAL A 366 -8.76 -8.63 -1.84
C VAL A 366 -10.04 -8.20 -1.13
N LYS A 367 -10.73 -9.17 -0.54
CA LYS A 367 -11.95 -8.86 0.23
C LYS A 367 -11.61 -8.14 1.52
N GLN A 368 -12.45 -7.15 1.83
CA GLN A 368 -12.25 -6.21 2.94
C GLN A 368 -12.75 -6.75 4.28
N ASP A 369 -13.57 -7.80 4.29
CA ASP A 369 -14.18 -8.32 5.51
C ASP A 369 -13.31 -9.38 6.21
N HIS A 370 -12.95 -9.07 7.45
CA HIS A 370 -12.26 -9.97 8.38
C HIS A 370 -13.07 -11.21 8.76
N VAL A 371 -14.39 -11.18 8.51
CA VAL A 371 -15.33 -12.19 9.02
C VAL A 371 -15.45 -13.41 8.10
N VAL A 372 -15.08 -13.28 6.83
CA VAL A 372 -15.12 -14.41 5.89
C VAL A 372 -13.77 -14.54 5.22
N TRP A 373 -13.01 -15.55 5.62
CA TRP A 373 -11.81 -16.03 4.94
C TRP A 373 -12.17 -16.58 3.56
N ILE A 374 -12.66 -15.73 2.65
CA ILE A 374 -12.65 -16.10 1.23
C ILE A 374 -11.18 -16.34 0.89
N GLN A 375 -10.92 -17.58 0.52
CA GLN A 375 -9.59 -18.09 0.29
C GLN A 375 -8.87 -17.19 -0.71
N LYS A 376 -7.68 -16.79 -0.29
CA LYS A 376 -6.63 -16.11 -1.04
C LYS A 376 -6.33 -16.87 -2.34
N ALA A 377 -7.10 -16.60 -3.39
CA ALA A 377 -7.08 -17.38 -4.63
C ALA A 377 -7.12 -16.48 -5.86
N TRP A 378 -6.49 -16.95 -6.93
CA TRP A 378 -6.58 -16.33 -8.25
C TRP A 378 -7.86 -16.78 -8.95
N PHE A 379 -8.44 -15.90 -9.75
CA PHE A 379 -9.58 -16.18 -10.62
C PHE A 379 -9.14 -15.96 -12.05
N TYR A 380 -9.31 -16.95 -12.90
CA TYR A 380 -9.13 -16.79 -14.33
C TYR A 380 -10.42 -16.23 -14.93
N ILE A 381 -10.31 -15.11 -15.59
CA ILE A 381 -11.46 -14.34 -16.10
C ILE A 381 -11.69 -14.60 -17.61
N GLY A 382 -10.71 -15.19 -18.28
CA GLY A 382 -10.76 -15.45 -19.71
C GLY A 382 -9.81 -14.58 -20.53
N PRO A 383 -9.80 -14.81 -21.85
CA PRO A 383 -9.06 -13.99 -22.82
C PRO A 383 -9.81 -12.70 -23.12
N MET A 384 -9.10 -11.57 -23.06
CA MET A 384 -9.65 -10.23 -23.22
C MET A 384 -8.78 -9.41 -24.18
N ASP A 385 -9.40 -8.65 -25.07
CA ASP A 385 -8.73 -7.54 -25.77
C ASP A 385 -8.76 -6.31 -24.87
N TRP A 386 -7.59 -5.71 -24.64
CA TRP A 386 -7.42 -4.55 -23.76
C TRP A 386 -7.16 -3.29 -24.57
N SER A 387 -7.95 -2.26 -24.33
CA SER A 387 -7.73 -0.91 -24.86
C SER A 387 -7.61 0.08 -23.72
N VAL A 388 -6.48 0.78 -23.63
CA VAL A 388 -6.39 1.95 -22.76
C VAL A 388 -7.23 3.05 -23.41
N VAL A 389 -8.25 3.51 -22.70
CA VAL A 389 -9.22 4.49 -23.21
C VAL A 389 -9.29 5.71 -22.31
N GLU A 390 -9.57 6.85 -22.91
CA GLU A 390 -9.89 8.07 -22.19
C GLU A 390 -11.40 8.15 -22.03
N VAL A 391 -11.85 7.79 -20.84
CA VAL A 391 -13.26 7.89 -20.46
C VAL A 391 -13.43 9.16 -19.66
N LYS A 392 -14.62 9.78 -19.74
CA LYS A 392 -14.97 10.91 -18.87
C LYS A 392 -14.63 10.54 -17.43
N GLU A 393 -13.96 11.44 -16.73
CA GLU A 393 -13.58 11.23 -15.33
C GLU A 393 -14.80 10.80 -14.52
N ILE A 394 -14.66 9.66 -13.86
CA ILE A 394 -15.70 9.07 -13.01
C ILE A 394 -15.65 9.75 -11.63
N TRP A 395 -14.51 10.35 -11.28
CA TRP A 395 -14.35 11.18 -10.09
C TRP A 395 -14.88 12.60 -10.32
N PRO A 396 -15.57 13.23 -9.35
CA PRO A 396 -15.93 12.71 -8.03
C PRO A 396 -17.08 11.71 -8.09
N LEU A 397 -16.93 10.61 -7.34
CA LEU A 397 -18.03 9.68 -7.08
C LEU A 397 -18.85 10.16 -5.88
N GLU A 398 -20.15 9.87 -5.91
CA GLU A 398 -21.06 10.21 -4.82
C GLU A 398 -21.22 9.05 -3.81
N GLY A 399 -21.56 9.41 -2.57
CA GLY A 399 -21.93 8.47 -1.51
C GLY A 399 -20.86 7.43 -1.18
N ASN A 400 -21.31 6.19 -0.99
CA ASN A 400 -20.48 5.09 -0.47
C ASN A 400 -19.37 4.63 -1.44
N SER A 401 -19.54 4.84 -2.74
CA SER A 401 -18.54 4.45 -3.75
C SER A 401 -17.24 5.24 -3.60
N ARG A 402 -17.35 6.52 -3.23
CA ARG A 402 -16.21 7.40 -2.93
C ARG A 402 -15.37 6.85 -1.79
N THR A 403 -16.02 6.60 -0.65
CA THR A 403 -15.38 6.06 0.55
C THR A 403 -14.74 4.70 0.30
N LYS A 404 -15.39 3.83 -0.49
CA LYS A 404 -14.85 2.51 -0.85
C LYS A 404 -13.58 2.62 -1.69
N ILE A 405 -13.52 3.53 -2.65
CA ILE A 405 -12.30 3.76 -3.46
C ILE A 405 -11.18 4.33 -2.61
N ILE A 406 -11.45 5.36 -1.81
CA ILE A 406 -10.46 5.93 -0.88
C ILE A 406 -9.88 4.83 0.01
N ASN A 407 -10.76 4.04 0.65
CA ASN A 407 -10.32 2.94 1.52
C ASN A 407 -9.47 1.90 0.77
N LYS A 408 -9.83 1.57 -0.47
CA LYS A 408 -9.09 0.61 -1.29
C LYS A 408 -7.71 1.13 -1.67
N LEU A 409 -7.61 2.40 -2.08
CA LEU A 409 -6.33 3.05 -2.38
C LEU A 409 -5.43 3.22 -1.15
N CYS A 410 -6.00 3.58 0.02
CA CYS A 410 -5.25 3.63 1.29
C CYS A 410 -4.71 2.26 1.71
N LYS A 411 -5.44 1.17 1.43
CA LYS A 411 -4.93 -0.19 1.68
C LYS A 411 -3.78 -0.55 0.76
N ARG A 412 -3.85 -0.15 -0.52
CA ARG A 412 -2.76 -0.35 -1.48
C ARG A 412 -1.50 0.44 -1.11
N SER A 413 -1.66 1.62 -0.52
CA SER A 413 -0.53 2.38 0.04
C SER A 413 0.06 1.75 1.30
N LEU A 414 -0.46 0.61 1.76
CA LEU A 414 -0.05 -0.06 2.99
C LEU A 414 -0.13 0.86 4.23
N GLY A 415 -1.04 1.83 4.22
CA GLY A 415 -1.21 2.81 5.28
C GLY A 415 -0.22 3.98 5.24
N GLN A 416 0.59 4.13 4.18
CA GLN A 416 1.45 5.30 4.00
C GLN A 416 0.65 6.60 3.79
N VAL A 417 -0.55 6.48 3.22
CA VAL A 417 -1.46 7.60 2.96
C VAL A 417 -2.79 7.30 3.61
N ASP A 418 -3.23 8.16 4.53
CA ASP A 418 -4.52 8.03 5.19
C ASP A 418 -5.69 8.43 4.29
N GLY A 419 -6.92 8.21 4.75
CA GLY A 419 -8.12 8.46 3.96
C GLY A 419 -8.34 9.93 3.60
N THR A 420 -7.95 10.84 4.50
CA THR A 420 -8.12 12.29 4.30
C THR A 420 -7.16 12.79 3.24
N GLU A 421 -5.89 12.39 3.33
CA GLU A 421 -4.88 12.76 2.34
C GLU A 421 -5.17 12.11 0.98
N MET A 422 -5.62 10.85 0.96
CA MET A 422 -6.02 10.19 -0.29
C MET A 422 -7.20 10.89 -0.96
N ALA A 423 -8.20 11.32 -0.19
CA ALA A 423 -9.31 12.12 -0.70
C ALA A 423 -8.81 13.45 -1.30
N ARG A 424 -7.91 14.15 -0.60
CA ARG A 424 -7.28 15.39 -1.08
C ARG A 424 -6.54 15.19 -2.40
N LEU A 425 -5.74 14.11 -2.51
CA LEU A 425 -4.98 13.79 -3.72
C LEU A 425 -5.90 13.52 -4.93
N LEU A 426 -7.06 12.89 -4.72
CA LEU A 426 -8.05 12.66 -5.77
C LEU A 426 -8.81 13.95 -6.13
N ASP A 427 -9.24 14.73 -5.13
CA ASP A 427 -9.98 15.98 -5.35
C ASP A 427 -9.14 17.06 -6.03
N ASN A 428 -7.84 17.08 -5.75
CA ASN A 428 -6.89 17.98 -6.40
C ASN A 428 -6.39 17.48 -7.76
N ALA A 429 -6.90 16.34 -8.26
CA ALA A 429 -6.46 15.68 -9.49
C ALA A 429 -4.95 15.36 -9.54
N GLU A 430 -4.31 15.18 -8.38
CA GLU A 430 -2.92 14.71 -8.26
C GLU A 430 -2.83 13.20 -8.59
N LEU A 431 -3.89 12.46 -8.28
CA LEU A 431 -4.11 11.08 -8.75
C LEU A 431 -5.10 11.10 -9.91
N ARG A 432 -4.61 10.77 -11.10
CA ARG A 432 -5.41 10.76 -12.32
C ARG A 432 -6.00 9.39 -12.57
N GLN A 433 -7.20 9.37 -13.12
CA GLN A 433 -7.85 8.15 -13.55
C GLN A 433 -7.12 7.55 -14.75
N VAL A 434 -6.99 6.22 -14.76
CA VAL A 434 -6.64 5.43 -15.94
C VAL A 434 -7.70 4.34 -16.12
N CYS A 435 -8.13 4.16 -17.36
CA CYS A 435 -9.15 3.19 -17.73
C CYS A 435 -8.60 2.22 -18.77
N VAL A 436 -8.78 0.93 -18.51
CA VAL A 436 -8.52 -0.13 -19.47
C VAL A 436 -9.86 -0.77 -19.80
N GLU A 437 -10.38 -0.50 -20.98
CA GLU A 437 -11.54 -1.19 -21.52
C GLU A 437 -11.15 -2.64 -21.81
N MET A 438 -12.00 -3.58 -21.38
CA MET A 438 -11.86 -5.01 -21.61
C MET A 438 -12.98 -5.49 -22.50
N LYS A 439 -12.64 -6.19 -23.58
CA LYS A 439 -13.59 -6.86 -24.46
C LYS A 439 -13.34 -8.36 -24.44
N GLY A 440 -14.35 -9.11 -23.99
CA GLY A 440 -14.33 -10.56 -24.06
C GLY A 440 -14.24 -11.04 -25.51
N LEU A 441 -13.36 -11.99 -25.77
CA LEU A 441 -13.26 -12.61 -27.09
C LEU A 441 -14.44 -13.58 -27.30
N LYS A 442 -15.08 -13.52 -28.48
CA LYS A 442 -16.22 -14.41 -28.82
C LYS A 442 -15.85 -15.89 -28.70
N ASP A 443 -14.63 -16.24 -29.12
CA ASP A 443 -14.10 -17.61 -29.08
C ASP A 443 -13.22 -17.83 -27.83
N GLY A 444 -13.62 -17.25 -26.71
CA GLY A 444 -12.79 -17.21 -25.50
C GLY A 444 -12.44 -18.60 -24.96
N HIS A 445 -13.37 -19.56 -25.06
CA HIS A 445 -13.13 -20.94 -24.66
C HIS A 445 -12.05 -21.63 -25.51
N ASP A 446 -12.13 -21.49 -26.84
CA ASP A 446 -11.16 -22.10 -27.75
C ASP A 446 -9.77 -21.46 -27.63
N SER A 447 -9.73 -20.16 -27.40
CA SER A 447 -8.48 -19.45 -27.09
C SER A 447 -7.86 -19.96 -25.78
N ALA A 448 -8.65 -20.07 -24.70
CA ALA A 448 -8.17 -20.63 -23.43
C ALA A 448 -7.67 -22.08 -23.60
N LYS A 449 -8.40 -22.93 -24.33
CA LYS A 449 -8.01 -24.31 -24.63
C LYS A 449 -6.73 -24.39 -25.46
N ARG A 450 -6.50 -23.46 -26.39
CA ARG A 450 -5.25 -23.38 -27.17
C ARG A 450 -4.05 -23.04 -26.30
N VAL A 451 -4.22 -22.11 -25.36
CA VAL A 451 -3.13 -21.60 -24.51
C VAL A 451 -2.80 -22.54 -23.36
N PHE A 452 -3.82 -23.14 -22.72
CA PHE A 452 -3.63 -24.03 -21.58
C PHE A 452 -3.70 -25.52 -21.94
N GLY A 453 -3.97 -25.84 -23.21
CA GLY A 453 -4.18 -27.22 -23.66
C GLY A 453 -5.36 -27.89 -22.97
N ASN A 454 -5.32 -29.22 -22.89
CA ASN A 454 -6.31 -29.99 -22.15
C ASN A 454 -6.27 -29.75 -20.63
N ARG A 455 -5.24 -29.06 -20.10
CA ARG A 455 -5.21 -28.68 -18.68
C ARG A 455 -6.29 -27.65 -18.33
N SER A 456 -6.90 -27.02 -19.34
CA SER A 456 -8.06 -26.14 -19.12
C SER A 456 -9.24 -26.88 -18.47
N THR A 457 -9.37 -28.20 -18.65
CA THR A 457 -10.43 -28.97 -17.95
C THR A 457 -10.17 -29.06 -16.45
N LEU A 458 -8.91 -29.06 -15.99
CA LEU A 458 -8.61 -29.03 -14.54
C LEU A 458 -8.99 -27.70 -13.88
N LEU A 459 -8.98 -26.61 -14.65
CA LEU A 459 -9.52 -25.33 -14.18
C LEU A 459 -11.06 -25.43 -14.12
N LEU A 460 -11.70 -25.93 -15.18
CA LEU A 460 -13.16 -25.95 -15.35
C LEU A 460 -13.91 -27.03 -14.53
N ASP A 461 -13.33 -28.20 -14.30
CA ASP A 461 -13.98 -29.36 -13.67
C ASP A 461 -14.16 -29.22 -12.15
N SER A 462 -13.45 -28.26 -11.53
CA SER A 462 -13.54 -28.02 -10.08
C SER A 462 -14.96 -27.63 -9.61
N ARG A 463 -15.82 -27.13 -10.51
CA ARG A 463 -17.21 -26.74 -10.18
C ARG A 463 -18.23 -27.87 -10.27
N HIS A 464 -17.97 -28.93 -11.02
CA HIS A 464 -18.92 -30.04 -11.13
C HIS A 464 -18.83 -30.97 -9.92
N ALA A 465 -17.65 -31.14 -9.33
CA ALA A 465 -17.48 -31.98 -8.13
C ALA A 465 -18.17 -31.42 -6.87
N GLU A 466 -18.22 -30.09 -6.68
CA GLU A 466 -18.86 -29.46 -5.50
C GLU A 466 -20.39 -29.26 -5.66
N ARG A 467 -20.97 -29.48 -6.85
CA ARG A 467 -22.43 -29.45 -7.06
C ARG A 467 -23.09 -30.82 -7.08
N SER A 468 -22.28 -31.88 -7.18
CA SER A 468 -22.74 -33.28 -7.17
C SER A 468 -22.49 -33.98 -5.84
N ALA A 469 -21.94 -33.27 -4.85
CA ALA A 469 -21.83 -33.66 -3.44
C ALA A 469 -22.63 -32.66 -2.59
#